data_AF-A0A2V9AZN4-F1
#
_entry.id   AF-A0A2V9AZN4-F1
#
_cell.length_a   1.000
_cell.length_b   1.000
_cell.length_c   1.000
_cell.angle_alpha   90.00
_cell.angle_beta   90.00
_cell.angle_gamma   90.00
#
_symmetry.space_group_name_H-M   'P 1'
#
loop_
_entity.id
_entity.type
_entity.pdbx_description
1 polymer ?
#
loop_
_entity_poly.entity_id
_entity_poly.type
_entity_poly.pdbx_seq_one_letter_code
_entity_poly.pdbx_strand_id
1 'polypeptide(L)'
;MRMRRLKSVATTLLILCLASAAAPASAQEHHKDQKHKPRKSTVDLPAVLWRDPGDISARNLFYGAGGREDAPDPRGTFIFDKEDMEGTSPKFNVKDANGVEWRVKLGAEPQCETAATRLLWAAGYFVDEDYYLPELRVEGLPKLRRGRKFVTEGGIVHRARLKRKTHGIKKIGNWDWFQNPFVSSKELNGLRVMMVLMNNWDLKEINNAIDVVDGEQRYVVSDLGASFGKTGNSITRSKGDLKGYKE
;
A
#
# COMPACT_ATOMS: atom_id res chain seq x y z
N MET A 1 -56.38 -34.11 -47.13
CA MET A 1 -55.77 -34.93 -48.20
C MET A 1 -54.44 -35.48 -47.70
N ARG A 2 -54.25 -36.80 -47.79
CA ARG A 2 -53.14 -37.62 -47.26
C ARG A 2 -51.79 -37.33 -47.96
N MET A 3 -50.69 -37.51 -47.19
CA MET A 3 -49.40 -38.17 -47.54
C MET A 3 -48.60 -37.58 -48.72
N ARG A 4 -47.25 -37.55 -48.78
CA ARG A 4 -46.21 -38.47 -48.30
C ARG A 4 -44.85 -37.78 -48.50
N ARG A 5 -43.86 -38.28 -47.75
CA ARG A 5 -42.41 -38.00 -47.74
C ARG A 5 -41.74 -38.05 -49.12
N LEU A 6 -40.58 -37.39 -49.26
CA LEU A 6 -39.37 -38.02 -49.81
C LEU A 6 -38.09 -37.34 -49.28
N LYS A 7 -37.12 -38.19 -48.91
CA LYS A 7 -35.75 -37.87 -48.51
C LYS A 7 -34.84 -37.94 -49.75
N SER A 8 -33.76 -37.16 -49.77
CA SER A 8 -32.43 -37.45 -50.35
C SER A 8 -31.52 -36.28 -49.97
N VAL A 9 -30.58 -36.40 -49.03
CA VAL A 9 -29.21 -36.92 -49.18
C VAL A 9 -28.55 -36.41 -50.45
N ALA A 10 -27.75 -35.35 -50.30
CA ALA A 10 -26.63 -35.04 -51.19
C ALA A 10 -25.42 -34.75 -50.30
N THR A 11 -24.51 -35.71 -50.32
CA THR A 11 -23.19 -35.68 -49.71
C THR A 11 -22.31 -34.72 -50.49
N THR A 12 -21.62 -33.80 -49.82
CA THR A 12 -20.44 -33.16 -50.40
C THR A 12 -19.41 -32.93 -49.30
N LEU A 13 -18.47 -33.87 -49.17
CA LEU A 13 -17.11 -33.54 -48.76
C LEU A 13 -16.45 -32.85 -49.95
N LEU A 14 -15.74 -31.74 -49.76
CA LEU A 14 -14.27 -31.72 -49.83
C LEU A 14 -13.67 -30.30 -49.59
N ILE A 15 -12.50 -30.31 -48.93
CA ILE A 15 -11.39 -29.35 -48.95
C ILE A 15 -11.41 -28.13 -48.00
N LEU A 16 -10.64 -28.35 -46.92
CA LEU A 16 -9.82 -27.42 -46.13
C LEU A 16 -9.27 -26.21 -46.93
N CYS A 17 -9.58 -25.00 -46.46
CA CYS A 17 -8.65 -23.88 -46.54
C CYS A 17 -8.40 -23.38 -45.12
N LEU A 18 -7.26 -23.78 -44.54
CA LEU A 18 -6.66 -23.06 -43.42
C LEU A 18 -6.32 -21.65 -43.91
N ALA A 19 -7.19 -20.68 -43.62
CA ALA A 19 -6.78 -19.30 -43.53
C ALA A 19 -6.37 -19.04 -42.08
N SER A 20 -5.08 -19.25 -41.81
CA SER A 20 -4.40 -18.71 -40.64
C SER A 20 -4.52 -17.19 -40.72
N ALA A 21 -5.60 -16.63 -40.16
CA ALA A 21 -5.67 -15.22 -39.85
C ALA A 21 -4.71 -14.99 -38.69
N ALA A 22 -3.45 -14.73 -39.03
CA ALA A 22 -2.53 -14.02 -38.15
C ALA A 22 -3.24 -12.71 -37.77
N ALA A 23 -3.85 -12.71 -36.58
CA ALA A 23 -4.25 -11.47 -35.96
C ALA A 23 -2.99 -10.58 -35.92
N PRO A 24 -3.05 -9.33 -36.39
CA PRO A 24 -1.93 -8.44 -36.20
C PRO A 24 -1.72 -8.36 -34.69
N ALA A 25 -0.60 -8.91 -34.23
CA ALA A 25 -0.07 -8.61 -32.93
C ALA A 25 0.00 -7.08 -32.88
N SER A 26 -0.91 -6.49 -32.11
CA SER A 26 -0.77 -5.11 -31.65
C SER A 26 0.66 -5.02 -31.15
N ALA A 27 1.51 -4.33 -31.92
CA ALA A 27 2.87 -4.07 -31.56
C ALA A 27 2.82 -3.43 -30.17
N GLN A 28 3.21 -4.18 -29.14
CA GLN A 28 3.70 -3.58 -27.92
C GLN A 28 4.81 -2.65 -28.40
N GLU A 29 4.57 -1.34 -28.32
CA GLU A 29 5.65 -0.38 -28.36
C GLU A 29 6.64 -0.85 -27.31
N HIS A 30 7.75 -1.42 -27.78
CA HIS A 30 8.95 -1.57 -27.00
C HIS A 30 9.33 -0.16 -26.57
N HIS A 31 8.89 0.23 -25.37
CA HIS A 31 9.54 1.29 -24.62
C HIS A 31 11.01 0.91 -24.58
N LYS A 32 11.80 1.59 -25.40
CA LYS A 32 13.26 1.51 -25.39
C LYS A 32 13.69 1.55 -23.94
N ASP A 33 14.48 0.55 -23.53
CA ASP A 33 15.27 0.57 -22.31
C ASP A 33 16.11 1.85 -22.30
N GLN A 34 15.54 2.91 -21.74
CA GLN A 34 16.32 4.01 -21.25
C GLN A 34 17.13 3.39 -20.12
N LYS A 35 18.44 3.26 -20.31
CA LYS A 35 19.39 3.08 -19.20
C LYS A 35 19.05 4.14 -18.15
N HIS A 36 18.27 3.76 -17.15
CA HIS A 36 17.84 4.64 -16.09
C HIS A 36 19.09 4.90 -15.25
N LYS A 37 19.73 6.05 -15.51
CA LYS A 37 20.70 6.60 -14.59
C LYS A 37 19.99 6.81 -13.25
N PRO A 38 20.63 6.52 -12.11
CA PRO A 38 20.02 6.78 -10.81
C PRO A 38 19.54 8.24 -10.78
N ARG A 39 18.24 8.44 -10.54
CA ARG A 39 17.68 9.78 -10.36
C ARG A 39 18.37 10.38 -9.14
N LYS A 40 19.36 11.23 -9.36
CA LYS A 40 19.88 12.11 -8.31
C LYS A 40 18.72 12.97 -7.87
N SER A 41 18.40 12.92 -6.58
CA SER A 41 17.62 13.96 -5.95
C SER A 41 18.20 15.33 -6.32
N THR A 42 17.33 16.27 -6.65
CA THR A 42 17.72 17.65 -7.00
C THR A 42 18.15 18.47 -5.79
N VAL A 43 18.11 17.87 -4.59
CA VAL A 43 18.44 18.49 -3.32
C VAL A 43 19.77 17.90 -2.83
N ASP A 44 20.75 18.75 -2.54
CA ASP A 44 22.08 18.35 -2.06
C ASP A 44 22.08 18.19 -0.53
N LEU A 45 21.33 17.21 -0.05
CA LEU A 45 21.27 16.84 1.37
C LEU A 45 21.65 15.37 1.57
N PRO A 46 22.24 14.98 2.71
CA PRO A 46 22.62 13.59 2.97
C PRO A 46 21.43 12.61 2.82
N ALA A 47 21.64 11.53 2.09
CA ALA A 47 20.66 10.46 1.94
C ALA A 47 20.77 9.49 3.14
N VAL A 48 19.65 9.21 3.81
CA VAL A 48 19.60 8.31 4.98
C VAL A 48 18.45 7.31 4.81
N LEU A 49 18.76 6.02 4.85
CA LEU A 49 17.78 4.93 4.81
C LEU A 49 17.47 4.36 6.20
N TRP A 50 18.46 4.38 7.07
CA TRP A 50 18.46 3.64 8.32
C TRP A 50 19.26 4.38 9.37
N ARG A 51 18.85 4.27 10.63
CA ARG A 51 19.61 4.73 11.80
C ARG A 51 19.66 3.62 12.83
N ASP A 52 20.76 3.57 13.58
CA ASP A 52 20.92 2.63 14.69
C ASP A 52 19.77 2.81 15.70
N PRO A 53 18.91 1.78 15.88
CA PRO A 53 17.81 1.86 16.82
C PRO A 53 18.26 1.72 18.28
N GLY A 54 19.55 1.48 18.55
CA GLY A 54 20.04 1.22 19.91
C GLY A 54 19.49 -0.09 20.45
N ASP A 55 19.11 -0.11 21.74
CA ASP A 55 18.49 -1.30 22.33
C ASP A 55 17.07 -1.52 21.80
N ILE A 56 16.95 -2.44 20.86
CA ILE A 56 15.68 -2.83 20.24
C ILE A 56 14.71 -3.42 21.28
N SER A 57 15.22 -4.10 22.32
CA SER A 57 14.38 -4.72 23.35
C SER A 57 13.67 -3.69 24.25
N ALA A 58 14.20 -2.47 24.32
CA ALA A 58 13.59 -1.35 25.04
C ALA A 58 12.53 -0.59 24.21
N ARG A 59 12.33 -0.92 22.93
CA ARG A 59 11.40 -0.20 22.04
C ARG A 59 9.95 -0.52 22.40
N ASN A 60 9.13 0.53 22.54
CA ASN A 60 7.68 0.36 22.68
C ASN A 60 6.99 0.21 21.31
N LEU A 61 6.75 -1.04 20.91
CA LEU A 61 6.06 -1.34 19.65
C LEU A 61 4.58 -0.92 19.64
N PHE A 62 3.97 -0.61 20.79
CA PHE A 62 2.54 -0.23 20.83
C PHE A 62 2.26 1.15 20.24
N TYR A 63 3.23 2.07 20.23
CA TYR A 63 3.04 3.40 19.64
C TYR A 63 3.89 3.73 18.40
N GLY A 64 4.99 3.02 18.16
CA GLY A 64 5.74 3.13 16.91
C GLY A 64 6.47 4.46 16.75
N ALA A 65 6.64 4.91 15.51
CA ALA A 65 7.52 6.02 15.15
C ALA A 65 7.17 7.35 15.83
N GLY A 66 5.88 7.67 16.01
CA GLY A 66 5.43 8.90 16.66
C GLY A 66 5.26 8.79 18.18
N GLY A 67 5.50 7.61 18.75
CA GLY A 67 5.35 7.41 20.20
C GLY A 67 3.93 7.69 20.72
N ARG A 68 3.79 7.75 22.04
CA ARG A 68 2.50 7.96 22.72
C ARG A 68 2.03 9.41 22.59
N GLU A 69 2.98 10.32 22.51
CA GLU A 69 2.86 11.76 22.38
C GLU A 69 2.12 12.18 21.12
N ASP A 70 2.37 11.51 20.00
CA ASP A 70 1.65 11.79 18.74
C ASP A 70 0.43 10.88 18.54
N ALA A 71 0.10 10.00 19.49
CA ALA A 71 -1.04 9.09 19.34
C ALA A 71 -2.38 9.84 19.38
N PRO A 72 -3.36 9.45 18.54
CA PRO A 72 -4.71 10.03 18.60
C PRO A 72 -5.38 9.67 19.93
N ASP A 73 -6.23 10.57 20.45
CA ASP A 73 -7.10 10.22 21.59
C ASP A 73 -8.12 9.16 21.14
N PRO A 74 -8.10 7.93 21.70
CA PRO A 74 -9.04 6.88 21.32
C PRO A 74 -10.49 7.21 21.67
N ARG A 75 -10.73 8.20 22.54
CA ARG A 75 -12.07 8.70 22.89
C ARG A 75 -12.37 10.07 22.29
N GLY A 76 -11.43 10.61 21.52
CA GLY A 76 -11.58 11.89 20.86
C GLY A 76 -12.60 11.86 19.74
N THR A 77 -13.11 13.04 19.40
CA THR A 77 -13.94 13.24 18.22
C THR A 77 -13.11 13.77 17.07
N PHE A 78 -13.42 13.30 15.87
CA PHE A 78 -12.74 13.66 14.64
C PHE A 78 -13.73 14.31 13.67
N ILE A 79 -13.31 15.34 12.97
CA ILE A 79 -14.14 16.05 12.00
C ILE A 79 -13.75 15.56 10.61
N PHE A 80 -14.73 15.14 9.81
CA PHE A 80 -14.51 14.73 8.43
C PHE A 80 -13.99 15.90 7.58
N ASP A 81 -12.94 15.65 6.80
CA ASP A 81 -12.42 16.59 5.79
C ASP A 81 -12.91 16.19 4.40
N LYS A 82 -12.42 15.05 3.88
CA LYS A 82 -12.77 14.57 2.54
C LYS A 82 -12.54 13.08 2.35
N GLU A 83 -13.33 12.46 1.48
CA GLU A 83 -13.08 11.11 1.00
C GLU A 83 -11.95 11.13 -0.03
N ASP A 84 -11.00 10.19 0.10
CA ASP A 84 -9.86 10.07 -0.81
C ASP A 84 -10.13 8.88 -1.75
N MET A 85 -10.24 9.18 -3.05
CA MET A 85 -10.61 8.22 -4.09
C MET A 85 -9.39 7.60 -4.79
N GLU A 86 -8.17 7.99 -4.43
CA GLU A 86 -6.96 7.40 -5.00
C GLU A 86 -6.74 5.97 -4.47
N GLY A 87 -6.04 5.14 -5.25
CA GLY A 87 -5.79 3.74 -4.91
C GLY A 87 -7.06 2.89 -4.84
N THR A 88 -6.96 1.69 -4.28
CA THR A 88 -8.08 0.73 -4.23
C THR A 88 -8.78 0.67 -2.88
N SER A 89 -8.03 0.84 -1.79
CA SER A 89 -8.56 0.72 -0.43
C SER A 89 -9.36 1.95 0.00
N PRO A 90 -10.48 1.77 0.72
CA PRO A 90 -11.27 2.87 1.26
C PRO A 90 -10.44 3.70 2.24
N LYS A 91 -10.41 5.02 2.01
CA LYS A 91 -9.71 5.99 2.86
C LYS A 91 -10.35 7.38 2.78
N PHE A 92 -10.16 8.17 3.83
CA PHE A 92 -10.62 9.55 3.94
C PHE A 92 -9.72 10.31 4.92
N ASN A 93 -9.79 11.63 4.91
CA ASN A 93 -9.09 12.47 5.86
C ASN A 93 -10.02 12.97 6.96
N VAL A 94 -9.49 13.14 8.15
CA VAL A 94 -10.15 13.80 9.28
C VAL A 94 -9.18 14.74 9.98
N LYS A 95 -9.73 15.59 10.85
CA LYS A 95 -8.98 16.43 11.78
C LYS A 95 -9.45 16.16 13.20
N ASP A 96 -8.55 15.99 14.15
CA ASP A 96 -8.92 15.82 15.56
C ASP A 96 -9.12 17.16 16.29
N ALA A 97 -9.50 17.09 17.57
CA ALA A 97 -9.75 18.26 18.41
C ALA A 97 -8.50 19.14 18.64
N ASN A 98 -7.29 18.59 18.51
CA ASN A 98 -6.03 19.33 18.61
C ASN A 98 -5.60 19.92 17.25
N GLY A 99 -6.39 19.67 16.21
CA GLY A 99 -6.13 20.11 14.86
C GLY A 99 -5.13 19.26 14.09
N VAL A 100 -4.78 18.07 14.59
CA VAL A 100 -3.92 17.13 13.86
C VAL A 100 -4.74 16.53 12.73
N GLU A 101 -4.17 16.52 11.54
CA GLU A 101 -4.77 15.87 10.38
C GLU A 101 -4.36 14.41 10.29
N TRP A 102 -5.35 13.58 9.98
CA TRP A 102 -5.19 12.13 9.91
C TRP A 102 -5.71 11.62 8.58
N ARG A 103 -4.97 10.73 7.93
CA ARG A 103 -5.50 9.89 6.86
C ARG A 103 -5.98 8.58 7.46
N VAL A 104 -7.28 8.35 7.39
CA VAL A 104 -7.94 7.13 7.85
C VAL A 104 -7.99 6.13 6.70
N LYS A 105 -7.51 4.91 6.92
CA LYS A 105 -7.61 3.77 5.98
C LYS A 105 -8.43 2.66 6.62
N LEU A 106 -9.26 2.00 5.81
CA LEU A 106 -10.18 0.95 6.23
C LEU A 106 -9.95 -0.35 5.46
N GLY A 107 -10.52 -1.46 5.93
CA GLY A 107 -10.51 -2.73 5.22
C GLY A 107 -9.53 -3.75 5.79
N ALA A 108 -8.79 -4.43 4.91
CA ALA A 108 -7.88 -5.52 5.28
C ALA A 108 -6.53 -5.01 5.81
N GLU A 109 -6.20 -3.76 5.53
CA GLU A 109 -4.88 -3.16 5.77
C GLU A 109 -4.63 -2.58 7.17
N PRO A 110 -5.64 -2.08 7.91
CA PRO A 110 -5.39 -1.32 9.12
C PRO A 110 -4.48 -2.00 10.16
N GLN A 111 -4.70 -3.28 10.41
CA GLN A 111 -3.93 -4.03 11.42
C GLN A 111 -2.54 -4.40 10.90
N CYS A 112 -2.44 -4.95 9.68
CA CYS A 112 -1.17 -5.40 9.15
C CYS A 112 -0.21 -4.24 8.84
N GLU A 113 -0.72 -3.11 8.33
CA GLU A 113 0.10 -1.94 8.08
C GLU A 113 0.63 -1.32 9.38
N THR A 114 -0.25 -1.19 10.38
CA THR A 114 0.16 -0.70 11.71
C THR A 114 1.26 -1.62 12.27
N ALA A 115 1.08 -2.94 12.27
CA ALA A 115 2.10 -3.86 12.77
C ALA A 115 3.42 -3.79 11.97
N ALA A 116 3.34 -3.69 10.64
CA ALA A 116 4.51 -3.68 9.76
C ALA A 116 5.39 -2.44 9.97
N THR A 117 4.77 -1.26 10.12
CA THR A 117 5.49 -0.02 10.45
C THR A 117 6.23 -0.16 11.78
N ARG A 118 5.66 -0.86 12.78
CA ARG A 118 6.31 -1.03 14.09
C ARG A 118 7.57 -1.88 14.00
N LEU A 119 7.53 -2.98 13.25
CA LEU A 119 8.69 -3.84 13.06
C LEU A 119 9.82 -3.11 12.32
N LEU A 120 9.50 -2.36 11.27
CA LEU A 120 10.51 -1.60 10.53
C LEU A 120 11.11 -0.46 11.35
N TRP A 121 10.26 0.30 12.06
CA TRP A 121 10.72 1.36 12.94
C TRP A 121 11.65 0.82 14.04
N ALA A 122 11.27 -0.30 14.68
CA ALA A 122 12.10 -0.93 15.69
C ALA A 122 13.44 -1.42 15.14
N ALA A 123 13.46 -1.83 13.87
CA ALA A 123 14.67 -2.21 13.16
C ALA A 123 15.50 -1.01 12.67
N GLY A 124 15.07 0.24 12.87
CA GLY A 124 15.83 1.45 12.53
C GLY A 124 15.48 2.12 11.19
N TYR A 125 14.44 1.64 10.49
CA TYR A 125 14.00 2.22 9.22
C TYR A 125 12.98 3.35 9.43
N PHE A 126 13.00 4.33 8.53
CA PHE A 126 12.00 5.39 8.51
C PHE A 126 10.68 4.87 7.93
N VAL A 127 9.59 5.13 8.64
CA VAL A 127 8.23 4.73 8.29
C VAL A 127 7.24 5.85 8.65
N ASP A 128 6.01 5.70 8.18
CA ASP A 128 4.91 6.57 8.58
C ASP A 128 4.53 6.41 10.07
N GLU A 129 4.04 7.50 10.65
CA GLU A 129 3.38 7.52 11.97
C GLU A 129 1.95 6.95 11.86
N ASP A 130 1.85 5.62 11.91
CA ASP A 130 0.58 4.91 11.82
C ASP A 130 0.08 4.41 13.19
N TYR A 131 -1.18 4.69 13.49
CA TYR A 131 -1.89 4.20 14.67
C TYR A 131 -3.13 3.40 14.29
N TYR A 132 -3.54 2.48 15.16
CA TYR A 132 -4.76 1.70 15.00
C TYR A 132 -5.78 2.06 16.06
N LEU A 133 -7.01 2.34 15.63
CA LEU A 133 -8.16 2.49 16.53
C LEU A 133 -9.22 1.44 16.20
N PRO A 134 -9.69 0.67 17.20
CA PRO A 134 -10.79 -0.29 16.98
C PRO A 134 -12.09 0.44 16.64
N GLU A 135 -12.29 1.63 17.19
CA GLU A 135 -13.42 2.50 16.94
C GLU A 135 -12.94 3.96 16.84
N LEU A 136 -13.54 4.71 15.92
CA LEU A 136 -13.26 6.11 15.65
C LEU A 136 -14.59 6.84 15.45
N ARG A 137 -14.88 7.88 16.23
CA ARG A 137 -16.08 8.71 16.05
C ARG A 137 -15.78 9.88 15.12
N VAL A 138 -16.48 9.95 14.00
CA VAL A 138 -16.29 10.99 12.98
C VAL A 138 -17.56 11.82 12.79
N GLU A 139 -17.49 13.09 13.18
CA GLU A 139 -18.53 14.08 12.92
C GLU A 139 -18.53 14.53 11.46
N GLY A 140 -19.73 14.76 10.93
CA GLY A 140 -19.91 15.20 9.54
C GLY A 140 -19.55 14.14 8.50
N LEU A 141 -19.34 12.88 8.89
CA LEU A 141 -19.01 11.80 7.97
C LEU A 141 -20.18 11.55 7.00
N PRO A 142 -20.03 11.82 5.69
CA PRO A 142 -21.06 11.50 4.73
C PRO A 142 -21.13 9.98 4.50
N LYS A 143 -22.14 9.55 3.74
CA LYS A 143 -22.20 8.18 3.25
C LYS A 143 -21.02 7.92 2.29
N LEU A 144 -19.95 7.31 2.80
CA LEU A 144 -18.72 7.02 2.03
C LEU A 144 -19.05 6.29 0.73
N ARG A 145 -18.36 6.60 -0.37
CA ARG A 145 -18.50 5.85 -1.63
C ARG A 145 -17.87 4.47 -1.51
N ARG A 146 -16.75 4.35 -0.80
CA ARG A 146 -16.06 3.08 -0.52
C ARG A 146 -16.02 2.80 0.97
N GLY A 147 -16.18 1.53 1.37
CA GLY A 147 -15.99 1.14 2.77
C GLY A 147 -17.17 1.43 3.70
N ARG A 148 -18.37 1.73 3.19
CA ARG A 148 -19.61 1.92 4.01
C ARG A 148 -19.83 0.82 5.05
N LYS A 149 -19.47 -0.43 4.71
CA LYS A 149 -19.61 -1.59 5.60
C LYS A 149 -18.76 -1.52 6.88
N PHE A 150 -17.82 -0.57 6.96
CA PHE A 150 -16.99 -0.33 8.14
C PHE A 150 -17.49 0.85 8.98
N VAL A 151 -18.65 1.43 8.63
CA VAL A 151 -19.24 2.59 9.30
C VAL A 151 -20.63 2.22 9.78
N THR A 152 -20.89 2.42 11.07
CA THR A 152 -22.22 2.28 11.66
C THR A 152 -22.92 3.64 11.78
N GLU A 153 -24.19 3.63 12.18
CA GLU A 153 -24.95 4.86 12.41
C GLU A 153 -24.25 5.79 13.42
N GLY A 154 -24.44 7.10 13.25
CA GLY A 154 -23.81 8.10 14.11
C GLY A 154 -22.34 8.40 13.80
N GLY A 155 -21.81 7.94 12.66
CA GLY A 155 -20.44 8.28 12.23
C GLY A 155 -19.35 7.45 12.92
N ILE A 156 -19.71 6.29 13.46
CA ILE A 156 -18.77 5.39 14.13
C ILE A 156 -18.08 4.51 13.08
N VAL A 157 -16.76 4.61 13.02
CA VAL A 157 -15.90 3.90 12.06
C VAL A 157 -15.12 2.81 12.77
N HIS A 158 -15.14 1.60 12.22
CA HIS A 158 -14.57 0.40 12.84
C HIS A 158 -13.23 0.01 12.22
N ARG A 159 -12.28 -0.40 13.08
CA ARG A 159 -10.98 -0.99 12.72
C ARG A 159 -10.19 -0.10 11.77
N ALA A 160 -9.94 1.14 12.19
CA ALA A 160 -9.29 2.16 11.39
C ALA A 160 -7.77 2.20 11.62
N ARG A 161 -7.01 2.41 10.53
CA ARG A 161 -5.62 2.89 10.63
C ARG A 161 -5.62 4.38 10.39
N LEU A 162 -4.91 5.12 11.24
CA LEU A 162 -4.76 6.55 11.17
C LEU A 162 -3.28 6.85 10.92
N LYS A 163 -2.99 7.43 9.75
CA LYS A 163 -1.69 8.04 9.46
C LYS A 163 -1.71 9.49 9.88
N ARG A 164 -0.80 9.89 10.75
CA ARG A 164 -0.62 11.29 11.08
C ARG A 164 -0.06 12.04 9.88
N LYS A 165 -0.60 13.22 9.58
CA LYS A 165 0.02 14.14 8.63
C LYS A 165 0.92 15.11 9.39
N THR A 166 2.22 14.90 9.29
CA THR A 166 3.22 15.76 9.92
C THR A 166 3.47 16.98 9.04
N HIS A 167 3.15 18.16 9.58
CA HIS A 167 3.43 19.43 8.91
C HIS A 167 4.93 19.74 8.93
N GLY A 168 5.45 20.35 7.87
CA GLY A 168 6.87 20.69 7.76
C GLY A 168 7.75 19.59 7.17
N ILE A 169 7.26 18.36 7.01
CA ILE A 169 7.93 17.32 6.23
C ILE A 169 7.63 17.54 4.74
N LYS A 170 8.67 17.73 3.94
CA LYS A 170 8.54 17.90 2.48
C LYS A 170 8.88 16.60 1.77
N LYS A 171 7.88 15.94 1.19
CA LYS A 171 8.09 14.85 0.22
C LYS A 171 8.67 15.44 -1.08
N ILE A 172 9.84 14.98 -1.47
CA ILE A 172 10.54 15.42 -2.70
C ILE A 172 10.55 14.37 -3.80
N GLY A 173 10.12 13.14 -3.51
CA GLY A 173 10.04 12.08 -4.50
C GLY A 173 9.64 10.73 -3.93
N ASN A 174 9.76 9.72 -4.78
CA ASN A 174 9.68 8.30 -4.43
C ASN A 174 11.07 7.68 -4.66
N TRP A 175 11.32 6.47 -4.14
CA TRP A 175 12.58 5.75 -4.36
C TRP A 175 12.36 4.30 -4.77
N ASP A 176 13.24 3.82 -5.66
CA ASP A 176 13.18 2.48 -6.25
C ASP A 176 14.09 1.48 -5.52
N TRP A 177 13.64 0.23 -5.39
CA TRP A 177 14.33 -0.83 -4.67
C TRP A 177 15.66 -1.27 -5.31
N PHE A 178 15.86 -1.01 -6.60
CA PHE A 178 17.02 -1.39 -7.38
C PHE A 178 17.86 -0.19 -7.84
N GLN A 179 17.31 1.03 -7.73
CA GLN A 179 17.96 2.28 -8.13
C GLN A 179 17.89 3.32 -7.01
N ASN A 180 18.77 3.18 -6.03
CA ASN A 180 18.92 4.12 -4.92
C ASN A 180 20.40 4.17 -4.44
N PRO A 181 20.78 5.14 -3.59
CA PRO A 181 22.17 5.25 -3.11
C PRO A 181 22.68 4.08 -2.26
N PHE A 182 21.79 3.18 -1.82
CA PHE A 182 22.06 2.15 -0.81
C PHE A 182 22.10 0.73 -1.39
N VAL A 183 22.09 0.54 -2.71
CA VAL A 183 21.98 -0.80 -3.35
C VAL A 183 23.01 -1.82 -2.86
N SER A 184 24.21 -1.37 -2.51
CA SER A 184 25.31 -2.21 -1.99
C SER A 184 25.40 -2.25 -0.46
N SER A 185 24.49 -1.59 0.27
CA SER A 185 24.54 -1.48 1.72
C SER A 185 23.94 -2.71 2.43
N LYS A 186 24.43 -2.99 3.65
CA LYS A 186 23.83 -4.02 4.51
C LYS A 186 22.46 -3.58 5.01
N GLU A 187 22.25 -2.27 5.18
CA GLU A 187 21.02 -1.65 5.66
C GLU A 187 19.86 -1.87 4.68
N LEU A 188 20.08 -1.70 3.37
CA LEU A 188 19.07 -2.03 2.37
C LEU A 188 18.80 -3.53 2.29
N ASN A 189 19.83 -4.37 2.43
CA ASN A 189 19.64 -5.81 2.45
C ASN A 189 18.84 -6.27 3.67
N GLY A 190 19.07 -5.67 4.84
CA GLY A 190 18.23 -5.86 6.02
C GLY A 190 16.77 -5.47 5.76
N LEU A 191 16.53 -4.37 5.04
CA LEU A 191 15.18 -3.92 4.72
C LEU A 191 14.47 -4.92 3.80
N ARG A 192 15.18 -5.47 2.80
CA ARG A 192 14.67 -6.52 1.93
C ARG A 192 14.32 -7.79 2.72
N VAL A 193 15.17 -8.19 3.67
CA VAL A 193 14.87 -9.32 4.57
C VAL A 193 13.62 -9.04 5.39
N MET A 194 13.43 -7.81 5.90
CA MET A 194 12.21 -7.43 6.59
C MET A 194 10.97 -7.50 5.68
N MET A 195 11.08 -7.08 4.41
CA MET A 195 9.97 -7.22 3.45
C MET A 195 9.58 -8.68 3.23
N VAL A 196 10.57 -9.58 3.11
CA VAL A 196 10.35 -11.02 2.99
C VAL A 196 9.74 -11.58 4.28
N LEU A 197 10.29 -11.21 5.43
CA LEU A 197 9.78 -11.65 6.74
C LEU A 197 8.31 -11.28 6.90
N MET A 198 7.91 -10.07 6.53
CA MET A 198 6.50 -9.64 6.61
C MET A 198 5.64 -10.14 5.45
N ASN A 199 6.22 -10.86 4.49
CA ASN A 199 5.58 -11.31 3.26
C ASN A 199 4.90 -10.15 2.49
N ASN A 200 5.59 -9.02 2.38
CA ASN A 200 5.07 -7.86 1.66
C ASN A 200 5.24 -8.05 0.15
N TRP A 201 4.12 -8.13 -0.57
CA TRP A 201 4.11 -8.38 -2.02
C TRP A 201 4.00 -7.10 -2.88
N ASP A 202 3.82 -5.90 -2.30
CA ASP A 202 3.62 -4.65 -3.06
C ASP A 202 4.81 -3.69 -2.97
N LEU A 203 5.96 -4.11 -3.52
CA LEU A 203 7.23 -3.36 -3.47
C LEU A 203 7.40 -2.36 -4.62
N LYS A 204 6.38 -1.56 -4.91
CA LYS A 204 6.45 -0.54 -5.98
C LYS A 204 7.18 0.72 -5.52
N GLU A 205 7.89 1.38 -6.43
CA GLU A 205 8.53 2.69 -6.18
C GLU A 205 7.54 3.70 -5.56
N ILE A 206 6.31 3.78 -6.07
CA ILE A 206 5.31 4.74 -5.59
C ILE A 206 4.91 4.55 -4.12
N ASN A 207 5.12 3.35 -3.56
CA ASN A 207 4.82 3.03 -2.16
C ASN A 207 5.90 3.56 -1.21
N ASN A 208 7.05 3.98 -1.73
CA ASN A 208 8.16 4.53 -0.99
C ASN A 208 8.22 6.06 -1.12
N ALA A 209 8.77 6.77 -0.13
CA ALA A 209 8.89 8.23 -0.18
C ALA A 209 10.31 8.69 0.15
N ILE A 210 10.73 9.80 -0.46
CA ILE A 210 11.91 10.56 -0.05
C ILE A 210 11.41 11.85 0.59
N ASP A 211 11.63 11.96 1.90
CA ASP A 211 11.19 13.08 2.71
C ASP A 211 12.39 13.91 3.16
N VAL A 212 12.27 15.24 3.08
CA VAL A 212 13.27 16.16 3.64
C VAL A 212 12.89 16.48 5.08
N VAL A 213 13.76 16.07 6.01
CA VAL A 213 13.57 16.25 7.46
C VAL A 213 14.92 16.58 8.09
N ASP A 214 14.99 17.66 8.88
CA ASP A 214 16.19 18.09 9.62
C ASP A 214 17.48 18.19 8.77
N GLY A 215 17.36 18.63 7.50
CA GLY A 215 18.51 18.72 6.59
C GLY A 215 18.98 17.39 6.01
N GLU A 216 18.15 16.34 6.07
CA GLU A 216 18.43 15.04 5.46
C GLU A 216 17.35 14.65 4.45
N GLN A 217 17.70 13.77 3.52
CA GLN A 217 16.75 13.03 2.70
C GLN A 217 16.52 11.66 3.31
N ARG A 218 15.42 11.50 4.02
CA ARG A 218 15.01 10.23 4.62
C ARG A 218 14.29 9.39 3.59
N TYR A 219 14.79 8.18 3.36
CA TYR A 219 14.19 7.19 2.47
C TYR A 219 13.17 6.39 3.28
N VAL A 220 11.93 6.87 3.28
CA VAL A 220 10.81 6.36 4.07
C VAL A 220 10.15 5.20 3.33
N VAL A 221 9.87 4.12 4.06
CA VAL A 221 9.05 3.00 3.60
C VAL A 221 7.61 3.26 4.00
N SER A 222 6.71 3.25 3.03
CA SER A 222 5.28 3.55 3.23
C SER A 222 4.43 2.47 2.56
N ASP A 223 3.11 2.51 2.79
CA ASP A 223 2.11 1.60 2.23
C ASP A 223 2.43 0.10 2.47
N LEU A 224 2.66 -0.23 3.74
CA LEU A 224 3.04 -1.58 4.18
C LEU A 224 1.82 -2.50 4.40
N GLY A 225 0.63 -2.07 4.00
CA GLY A 225 -0.62 -2.81 4.21
C GLY A 225 -0.71 -4.11 3.41
N ALA A 226 0.10 -4.28 2.37
CA ALA A 226 0.20 -5.51 1.58
C ALA A 226 1.08 -6.61 2.25
N SER A 227 1.05 -6.68 3.59
CA SER A 227 1.88 -7.57 4.42
C SER A 227 1.04 -8.55 5.24
N PHE A 228 1.72 -9.52 5.86
CA PHE A 228 1.18 -10.53 6.78
C PHE A 228 -0.02 -11.29 6.20
N GLY A 229 0.05 -11.62 4.91
CA GLY A 229 -0.94 -12.43 4.21
C GLY A 229 -0.26 -13.49 3.37
N LYS A 230 -1.06 -14.16 2.54
CA LYS A 230 -0.59 -15.14 1.55
C LYS A 230 0.11 -14.43 0.40
N THR A 231 1.27 -14.93 0.00
CA THR A 231 1.90 -14.56 -1.27
C THR A 231 1.25 -15.30 -2.42
N GLY A 232 1.02 -14.61 -3.53
CA GLY A 232 0.32 -15.17 -4.67
C GLY A 232 0.08 -14.17 -5.78
N ASN A 233 -0.70 -14.59 -6.77
CA ASN A 233 -1.12 -13.71 -7.86
C ASN A 233 -2.23 -12.76 -7.39
N SER A 234 -2.73 -11.93 -8.31
CA SER A 234 -3.77 -10.93 -8.00
C SER A 234 -5.07 -11.51 -7.43
N ILE A 235 -5.32 -12.81 -7.59
CA ILE A 235 -6.52 -13.51 -7.10
C ILE A 235 -6.25 -14.16 -5.73
N THR A 236 -5.05 -14.69 -5.51
CA THR A 236 -4.75 -15.52 -4.34
C THR A 236 -4.02 -14.78 -3.22
N ARG A 237 -3.41 -13.63 -3.50
CA ARG A 237 -2.72 -12.83 -2.47
C ARG A 237 -3.70 -12.21 -1.48
N SER A 238 -3.29 -12.13 -0.23
CA SER A 238 -4.09 -11.52 0.85
C SER A 238 -3.29 -10.48 1.64
N LYS A 239 -3.97 -9.76 2.52
CA LYS A 239 -3.41 -8.72 3.42
C LYS A 239 -3.94 -8.99 4.82
N GLY A 240 -3.06 -9.04 5.83
CA GLY A 240 -3.47 -9.27 7.22
C GLY A 240 -4.20 -10.60 7.47
N ASP A 241 -3.80 -11.65 6.77
CA ASP A 241 -4.35 -13.01 6.87
C ASP A 241 -3.30 -13.94 7.49
N LEU A 242 -3.41 -14.15 8.80
CA LEU A 242 -2.45 -14.96 9.56
C LEU A 242 -2.41 -16.43 9.14
N LYS A 243 -3.50 -16.96 8.59
CA LYS A 243 -3.49 -18.35 8.10
C LYS A 243 -2.69 -18.41 6.80
N GLY A 244 -2.98 -17.49 5.88
CA GLY A 244 -2.25 -17.37 4.62
C GLY A 244 -0.77 -17.05 4.77
N TYR A 245 -0.39 -16.30 5.82
CA TYR A 245 1.00 -15.97 6.12
C TYR A 245 1.84 -17.17 6.63
N LYS A 246 1.20 -18.20 7.19
CA LYS A 246 1.89 -19.40 7.71
C LYS A 246 2.23 -20.43 6.63
N GLU A 247 1.67 -20.27 5.43
CA GLU A 247 1.88 -21.13 4.26
C GLU A 247 3.08 -20.66 3.43
#